data_AF-B6BAH7-F1
#
_entry.id   AF-B6BAH7-F1
#
_cell.length_a   1.000
_cell.length_b   1.000
_cell.length_c   1.000
_cell.angle_alpha   90.00
_cell.angle_beta   90.00
_cell.angle_gamma   90.00
#
_symmetry.space_group_name_H-M   'P 1'
#
loop_
_entity.id
_entity.type
_entity.pdbx_description
1 polymer ?
#
loop_
_entity_poly.entity_id
_entity_poly.type
_entity_poly.pdbx_seq_one_letter_code
_entity_poly.pdbx_strand_id
1 'polypeptide(L)'
;MTEERTCPICESSFTPKAVTSLTCSAPCSKEAKKLREAIKAFNAGERELRPKTLELAMRLLEADEVITAAKAQRKAAEVLDDEAEDPAEDEHWRNAYAAEQAMQRKWMADWRAARLRLIARGHRPMWVTPCMIEEAYKRHPGGLPPLTY
;
A
#
# COMPACT_ATOMS: atom_id res chain seq x y z
N MET A 1 0.84 23.52 -18.91
CA MET A 1 0.13 24.09 -20.07
C MET A 1 -1.24 23.45 -20.12
N THR A 2 -2.33 24.22 -20.21
CA THR A 2 -3.69 23.64 -20.34
C THR A 2 -3.87 23.17 -21.77
N GLU A 3 -3.80 21.86 -22.00
CA GLU A 3 -4.06 21.24 -23.30
C GLU A 3 -5.49 21.55 -23.75
N GLU A 4 -5.62 21.99 -24.99
CA GLU A 4 -6.92 22.20 -25.63
C GLU A 4 -7.61 20.83 -25.82
N ARG A 5 -8.89 20.75 -25.47
CA ARG A 5 -9.68 19.50 -25.53
C ARG A 5 -10.84 19.64 -26.49
N THR A 6 -11.21 18.54 -27.13
CA THR A 6 -12.39 18.48 -27.99
C THR A 6 -13.59 18.01 -27.18
N CYS A 7 -14.71 18.73 -27.27
CA CYS A 7 -15.95 18.31 -26.61
C CYS A 7 -16.55 17.10 -27.36
N PRO A 8 -16.84 15.97 -26.69
CA PRO A 8 -17.38 14.79 -27.35
C PRO A 8 -18.84 14.91 -27.78
N ILE A 9 -19.52 16.00 -27.39
CA ILE A 9 -20.94 16.24 -27.72
C ILE A 9 -21.08 17.10 -28.98
N CYS A 10 -20.33 18.19 -29.07
CA CYS A 10 -20.44 19.17 -30.17
C CYS A 10 -19.16 19.36 -30.98
N GLU A 11 -18.11 18.58 -30.70
CA GLU A 11 -16.82 18.59 -31.40
C GLU A 11 -16.05 19.93 -31.34
N SER A 12 -16.55 20.92 -30.58
CA SER A 12 -15.84 22.19 -30.40
C SER A 12 -14.58 21.99 -29.56
N SER A 13 -13.48 22.63 -29.94
CA SER A 13 -12.31 22.75 -29.09
C SER A 13 -12.58 23.72 -27.93
N PHE A 14 -12.06 23.41 -26.73
CA PHE A 14 -12.21 24.24 -25.55
C PHE A 14 -11.04 24.06 -24.58
N THR A 15 -10.76 25.09 -23.79
CA THR A 15 -9.80 25.02 -22.69
C THR A 15 -10.52 24.52 -21.42
N PRO A 16 -10.15 23.36 -20.87
CA PRO A 16 -10.81 22.80 -19.71
C PRO A 16 -10.58 23.64 -18.45
N LYS A 17 -11.65 24.01 -17.73
CA LYS A 17 -11.56 24.72 -16.44
C LYS A 17 -10.98 23.84 -15.32
N ALA A 18 -11.15 22.54 -15.44
CA ALA A 18 -10.61 21.53 -14.54
C ALA A 18 -10.08 20.34 -15.35
N VAL A 19 -9.10 19.61 -14.83
CA VAL A 19 -8.56 18.40 -15.49
C VAL A 19 -9.65 17.33 -15.71
N THR A 20 -10.72 17.39 -14.92
CA THR A 20 -11.89 16.51 -15.02
C THR A 20 -13.00 17.04 -15.93
N SER A 21 -12.86 18.26 -16.47
CA SER A 21 -13.86 18.83 -17.37
C SER A 21 -13.74 18.22 -18.76
N LEU A 22 -14.87 17.68 -19.22
CA LEU A 22 -14.98 16.86 -20.43
C LEU A 22 -15.86 17.53 -21.51
N THR A 23 -16.63 18.56 -21.13
CA THR A 23 -17.54 19.26 -22.04
C THR A 23 -17.28 20.76 -22.01
N CYS A 24 -17.51 21.43 -23.14
CA CYS A 24 -17.23 22.86 -23.30
C CYS A 24 -18.23 23.77 -22.57
N SER A 25 -19.43 23.27 -22.26
CA SER A 25 -20.54 24.08 -21.75
C SER A 25 -21.55 23.27 -20.92
N ALA A 26 -22.36 23.98 -20.12
CA ALA A 26 -23.44 23.40 -19.33
C ALA A 26 -24.47 22.60 -20.16
N PRO A 27 -24.94 23.04 -21.35
CA PRO A 27 -25.83 22.22 -22.17
C PRO A 27 -25.16 20.92 -22.62
N CYS A 28 -23.91 20.95 -23.09
CA CYS A 28 -23.18 19.73 -23.46
C CYS A 28 -22.98 18.80 -22.26
N SER A 29 -22.74 19.34 -21.06
CA SER A 29 -22.68 18.53 -19.84
C SER A 29 -24.00 17.83 -19.52
N LYS A 30 -25.14 18.51 -19.71
CA LYS A 30 -26.47 17.91 -19.50
C LYS A 30 -26.75 16.80 -20.52
N GLU A 31 -26.36 17.03 -21.76
CA GLU A 31 -26.50 16.05 -22.84
C GLU A 31 -25.61 14.83 -22.63
N ALA A 32 -24.36 15.02 -22.24
CA ALA A 32 -23.48 13.94 -21.82
C ALA A 32 -24.07 13.11 -20.66
N LYS A 33 -24.71 13.75 -19.68
CA LYS A 33 -25.39 13.03 -18.58
C LYS A 33 -26.52 12.14 -19.09
N LYS A 34 -27.39 12.68 -19.94
CA LYS A 34 -28.48 11.92 -20.57
C LYS A 34 -27.95 10.75 -21.41
N LEU A 35 -26.85 10.98 -22.13
CA LEU A 35 -26.22 9.95 -22.94
C LEU A 35 -25.65 8.82 -22.08
N ARG A 36 -24.99 9.12 -20.96
CA ARG A 36 -24.53 8.10 -20.01
C ARG A 36 -25.68 7.27 -19.43
N GLU A 37 -26.80 7.89 -19.11
CA GLU A 37 -28.01 7.17 -18.66
C GLU A 37 -28.56 6.26 -19.78
N ALA A 38 -28.58 6.74 -21.02
CA ALA A 38 -29.00 5.94 -22.17
C ALA A 38 -28.05 4.77 -22.47
N ILE A 39 -26.74 4.95 -22.33
CA ILE A 39 -25.73 3.89 -22.45
C ILE A 39 -25.94 2.82 -21.39
N LYS A 40 -26.22 3.22 -20.13
CA LYS A 40 -26.51 2.27 -19.05
C LYS A 40 -27.75 1.43 -19.36
N ALA A 41 -28.84 2.05 -19.80
CA ALA A 41 -30.05 1.34 -20.21
C ALA A 41 -29.81 0.41 -21.42
N PHE A 42 -28.98 0.83 -22.38
CA PHE A 42 -28.58 0.00 -23.50
C PHE A 42 -27.78 -1.23 -23.06
N ASN A 43 -26.78 -1.05 -22.20
CA ASN A 43 -25.98 -2.15 -21.66
C ASN A 43 -26.80 -3.11 -20.78
N ALA A 44 -27.87 -2.63 -20.16
CA ALA A 44 -28.83 -3.45 -19.41
C ALA A 44 -29.84 -4.19 -20.32
N GLY A 45 -29.83 -3.93 -21.63
CA GLY A 45 -30.79 -4.50 -22.59
C GLY A 45 -32.19 -3.86 -22.53
N GLU A 46 -32.35 -2.76 -21.81
CA GLU A 46 -33.63 -2.09 -21.58
C GLU A 46 -34.02 -1.14 -22.72
N ARG A 47 -33.08 -0.77 -23.59
CA ARG A 47 -33.29 0.22 -24.64
C ARG A 47 -32.33 0.02 -25.81
N GLU A 48 -32.84 0.17 -27.03
CA GLU A 48 -32.00 0.27 -28.24
C GLU A 48 -31.54 1.72 -28.49
N LEU A 49 -30.29 1.87 -28.93
CA LEU A 49 -29.72 3.15 -29.35
C LEU A 49 -29.71 3.23 -30.88
N ARG A 50 -30.05 4.41 -31.41
CA ARG A 50 -29.89 4.69 -32.85
C ARG A 50 -28.39 4.74 -33.19
N PRO A 51 -27.98 4.40 -34.43
CA PRO A 51 -26.56 4.40 -34.82
C PRO A 51 -25.82 5.71 -34.51
N LYS A 52 -26.43 6.85 -34.84
CA LYS A 52 -25.85 8.18 -34.53
C LYS A 52 -25.67 8.44 -33.03
N THR A 53 -26.55 7.89 -32.20
CA THR A 53 -26.46 8.00 -30.73
C THR A 53 -25.42 7.05 -30.17
N LEU A 54 -25.22 5.89 -30.82
CA LEU A 54 -24.17 4.93 -30.48
C LEU A 54 -22.77 5.50 -30.76
N GLU A 55 -22.57 6.14 -31.92
CA GLU A 55 -21.30 6.82 -32.22
C GLU A 55 -20.97 7.92 -31.20
N LEU A 56 -21.98 8.73 -30.85
CA LEU A 56 -21.81 9.78 -29.83
C LEU A 56 -21.50 9.17 -28.46
N ALA A 57 -22.11 8.03 -28.13
CA ALA A 57 -21.86 7.31 -26.89
C ALA A 57 -20.44 6.77 -26.81
N MET A 58 -19.94 6.18 -27.89
CA MET A 58 -18.56 5.67 -27.97
C MET A 58 -17.54 6.79 -27.72
N ARG A 59 -17.69 7.93 -28.40
CA ARG A 59 -16.80 9.09 -28.19
C ARG A 59 -16.84 9.61 -26.76
N LEU A 60 -18.02 9.59 -26.13
CA LEU A 60 -18.15 10.01 -24.75
C LEU A 60 -17.42 9.06 -23.78
N LEU A 61 -17.49 7.74 -24.04
CA LEU A 61 -16.80 6.73 -23.23
C LEU A 61 -15.27 6.83 -23.39
N GLU A 62 -14.77 6.99 -24.61
CA GLU A 62 -13.34 7.22 -24.88
C GLU A 62 -12.83 8.46 -24.13
N ALA A 63 -13.59 9.56 -24.16
CA ALA A 63 -13.24 10.77 -23.42
C ALA A 63 -13.26 10.54 -21.89
N ASP A 64 -14.22 9.76 -21.38
CA ASP A 64 -14.30 9.42 -19.96
C ASP A 64 -13.08 8.57 -19.52
N GLU A 65 -12.61 7.63 -20.36
CA GLU A 65 -11.42 6.81 -20.11
C GLU A 65 -10.14 7.65 -19.99
N VAL A 66 -9.96 8.65 -20.85
CA VAL A 66 -8.82 9.58 -20.75
C VAL A 66 -8.83 10.31 -19.41
N ILE A 67 -10.00 10.72 -18.92
CA ILE A 67 -10.12 11.41 -17.63
C ILE A 67 -9.92 10.46 -16.44
N THR A 68 -10.41 9.22 -16.52
CA THR A 68 -10.18 8.23 -15.44
C THR A 68 -8.71 7.84 -15.35
N ALA A 69 -8.02 7.65 -16.49
CA ALA A 69 -6.59 7.41 -16.54
C ALA A 69 -5.79 8.58 -15.93
N ALA A 70 -6.12 9.82 -16.28
CA ALA A 70 -5.47 11.01 -15.71
C ALA A 70 -5.70 11.14 -14.18
N LYS A 71 -6.89 10.76 -13.68
CA LYS A 71 -7.16 10.70 -12.23
C LYS A 71 -6.35 9.60 -11.55
N ALA A 72 -6.24 8.43 -12.17
CA ALA A 72 -5.47 7.31 -11.63
C ALA A 72 -3.97 7.66 -11.53
N GLN A 73 -3.41 8.30 -12.57
CA GLN A 73 -2.02 8.78 -12.56
C GLN A 73 -1.76 9.79 -11.44
N ARG A 74 -2.67 10.75 -11.22
CA ARG A 74 -2.54 11.72 -10.12
C ARG A 74 -2.61 11.06 -8.75
N LYS A 75 -3.55 10.14 -8.56
CA LYS A 75 -3.65 9.39 -7.30
C LYS A 75 -2.40 8.55 -7.04
N ALA A 76 -1.84 7.92 -8.07
CA ALA A 76 -0.59 7.18 -7.95
C ALA A 76 0.59 8.10 -7.59
N ALA A 77 0.65 9.30 -8.17
CA ALA A 77 1.68 10.29 -7.83
C ALA A 77 1.54 10.81 -6.39
N GLU A 78 0.32 11.00 -5.89
CA GLU A 78 0.05 11.42 -4.51
C GLU A 78 0.46 10.33 -3.50
N VAL A 79 0.20 9.05 -3.79
CA VAL A 79 0.64 7.93 -2.93
C VAL A 79 2.16 7.85 -2.83
N LEU A 80 2.88 8.13 -3.92
CA LEU A 80 4.36 8.10 -3.90
C LEU A 80 4.97 9.25 -3.08
N ASP A 81 4.25 10.34 -2.85
CA ASP A 81 4.71 11.48 -2.04
C ASP A 81 4.51 11.23 -0.53
N ASP A 82 3.50 10.42 -0.16
CA ASP A 82 3.26 9.95 1.21
C ASP A 82 4.17 8.76 1.61
N GLU A 83 4.76 8.03 0.65
CA GLU A 83 5.77 6.98 0.86
C GLU A 83 7.21 7.52 0.89
N ALA A 84 7.42 8.74 1.38
CA ALA A 84 8.76 9.16 1.79
C ALA A 84 9.15 8.37 3.05
N GLU A 85 9.90 7.27 2.86
CA GLU A 85 10.56 6.51 3.94
C GLU A 85 11.18 7.50 4.95
N ASP A 86 10.59 7.63 6.14
CA ASP A 86 11.16 8.45 7.20
C ASP A 86 12.49 7.81 7.62
N PRO A 87 13.64 8.45 7.33
CA PRO A 87 14.94 7.87 7.64
C PRO A 87 15.11 7.58 9.14
N ALA A 88 14.36 8.27 10.01
CA ALA A 88 14.37 8.08 11.45
C ALA A 88 13.63 6.80 11.90
N GLU A 89 12.50 6.44 11.26
CA GLU A 89 11.84 5.16 11.53
C GLU A 89 12.72 3.99 11.08
N ASP A 90 13.42 4.19 9.97
CA ASP A 90 14.32 3.21 9.37
C ASP A 90 15.58 2.96 10.22
N GLU A 91 16.10 4.00 10.87
CA GLU A 91 17.17 3.91 11.87
C GLU A 91 16.67 3.29 13.19
N HIS A 92 15.45 3.60 13.63
CA HIS A 92 14.84 3.01 14.81
C HIS A 92 14.71 1.49 14.70
N TRP A 93 14.21 0.98 13.57
CA TRP A 93 14.11 -0.46 13.33
C TRP A 93 15.46 -1.17 13.31
N ARG A 94 16.48 -0.55 12.70
CA ARG A 94 17.85 -1.08 12.71
C ARG A 94 18.43 -1.18 14.12
N ASN A 95 18.21 -0.15 14.94
CA ASN A 95 18.67 -0.11 16.32
C ASN A 95 17.92 -1.12 17.21
N ALA A 96 16.61 -1.29 17.02
CA ALA A 96 15.81 -2.29 17.72
C ALA A 96 16.28 -3.71 17.39
N TYR A 97 16.49 -4.02 16.11
CA TYR A 97 16.98 -5.33 15.67
C TYR A 97 18.39 -5.62 16.18
N ALA A 98 19.28 -4.63 16.18
CA ALA A 98 20.63 -4.76 16.73
C ALA A 98 20.60 -5.02 18.25
N ALA A 99 19.68 -4.39 18.99
CA ALA A 99 19.50 -4.61 20.41
C ALA A 99 19.01 -6.04 20.71
N GLU A 100 18.05 -6.56 19.94
CA GLU A 100 17.59 -7.96 20.06
C GLU A 100 18.72 -8.95 19.81
N GLN A 101 19.53 -8.75 18.75
CA GLN A 101 20.69 -9.60 18.50
C GLN A 101 21.72 -9.55 19.63
N ALA A 102 21.96 -8.37 20.21
CA ALA A 102 22.87 -8.23 21.35
C ALA A 102 22.37 -9.01 22.57
N MET A 103 21.06 -8.98 22.86
CA MET A 103 20.46 -9.77 23.92
C MET A 103 20.61 -11.27 23.67
N GLN A 104 20.30 -11.75 22.47
CA GLN A 104 20.45 -13.17 22.11
C GLN A 104 21.90 -13.64 22.23
N ARG A 105 22.89 -12.84 21.79
CA ARG A 105 24.31 -13.16 21.94
C ARG A 105 24.71 -13.28 23.41
N LYS A 106 24.23 -12.37 24.26
CA LYS A 106 24.48 -12.40 25.71
C LYS A 106 23.88 -13.65 26.34
N TRP A 107 22.63 -13.99 26.01
CA TRP A 107 21.96 -15.20 26.52
C TRP A 107 22.72 -16.47 26.15
N MET A 108 23.17 -16.58 24.90
CA MET A 108 23.97 -17.73 24.46
C MET A 108 25.33 -17.80 25.16
N ALA A 109 25.96 -16.67 25.45
CA ALA A 109 27.24 -16.62 26.19
C ALA A 109 27.06 -17.06 27.65
N ASP A 110 26.08 -16.50 28.36
CA ASP A 110 25.75 -16.85 29.74
C ASP A 110 25.40 -18.33 29.87
N TRP A 111 24.64 -18.87 28.91
CA TRP A 111 24.30 -20.29 28.89
C TRP A 111 25.52 -21.19 28.67
N ARG A 112 26.40 -20.86 27.72
CA ARG A 112 27.66 -21.61 27.53
C ARG A 112 28.49 -21.61 28.81
N ALA A 113 28.57 -20.49 29.50
CA ALA A 113 29.27 -20.38 30.78
C ALA A 113 28.62 -21.25 31.88
N ALA A 114 27.29 -21.23 32.01
CA ALA A 114 26.56 -22.07 32.95
C ALA A 114 26.76 -23.58 32.67
N ARG A 115 26.72 -23.98 31.40
CA ARG A 115 26.97 -25.37 30.96
C ARG A 115 28.38 -25.83 31.32
N LEU A 116 29.40 -25.00 31.11
CA LEU A 116 30.77 -25.33 31.48
C LEU A 116 30.93 -25.52 33.00
N ARG A 117 30.24 -24.71 33.82
CA ARG A 117 30.23 -24.87 35.29
C ARG A 117 29.57 -26.18 35.73
N LEU A 118 28.48 -26.60 35.09
CA LEU A 118 27.83 -27.87 35.36
C LEU A 118 28.73 -29.07 35.04
N ILE A 119 29.41 -29.03 33.89
CA ILE A 119 30.38 -30.06 33.50
C ILE A 119 31.53 -30.13 34.50
N ALA A 120 32.07 -28.98 34.93
CA ALA A 120 33.15 -28.92 35.92
C ALA A 120 32.74 -29.51 37.29
N ARG A 121 31.45 -29.48 37.63
CA ARG A 121 30.88 -30.10 38.84
C ARG A 121 30.53 -31.59 38.66
N GLY A 122 30.84 -32.18 37.51
CA GLY A 122 30.61 -33.61 37.23
C GLY A 122 29.21 -33.93 36.69
N HIS A 123 28.38 -32.94 36.37
CA HIS A 123 27.06 -33.18 35.77
C HIS A 123 27.18 -33.49 34.27
N ARG A 124 26.31 -34.39 33.77
CA ARG A 124 26.23 -34.70 32.34
C ARG A 124 25.76 -33.48 31.53
N PRO A 125 26.25 -33.28 30.29
CA PRO A 125 25.80 -32.19 29.44
C PRO A 125 24.30 -32.36 29.12
N MET A 126 23.49 -31.38 29.46
CA MET A 126 22.08 -31.32 29.06
C MET A 126 21.97 -30.60 27.71
N TRP A 127 21.23 -31.18 26.76
CA TRP A 127 20.84 -30.48 25.53
C TRP A 127 19.62 -29.61 25.82
N VAL A 128 19.74 -28.31 25.53
CA VAL A 128 18.67 -27.32 25.76
C VAL A 128 18.47 -26.55 24.46
N THR A 129 17.21 -26.34 24.07
CA THR A 129 16.86 -25.61 22.84
C THR A 129 16.79 -24.09 23.10
N PRO A 130 16.95 -23.24 22.07
CA PRO A 130 16.84 -21.78 22.22
C PRO A 130 15.55 -21.33 22.91
N CYS A 131 14.40 -21.94 22.58
CA CYS A 131 13.11 -21.65 23.21
C CYS A 131 13.13 -21.87 24.73
N MET A 132 13.82 -22.92 25.22
CA MET A 132 13.94 -23.19 26.65
C MET A 132 14.84 -22.15 27.35
N ILE A 133 15.80 -21.56 26.64
CA ILE A 133 16.66 -20.49 27.16
C ILE A 133 15.85 -19.19 27.26
N GLU A 134 15.07 -18.84 26.24
CA GLU A 134 14.18 -17.68 26.26
C GLU A 134 13.18 -17.75 27.42
N GLU A 135 12.56 -18.93 27.62
CA GLU A 135 11.61 -19.16 28.72
C GLU A 135 12.26 -18.92 30.10
N ALA A 136 13.53 -19.32 30.26
CA ALA A 136 14.27 -19.11 31.50
C ALA A 136 14.60 -17.63 31.74
N TYR A 137 14.92 -16.86 30.69
CA TYR A 137 15.17 -15.42 30.79
C TYR A 137 13.90 -14.60 31.02
N LYS A 138 12.73 -15.03 30.52
CA LYS A 138 11.44 -14.45 30.91
C LYS A 138 11.20 -14.56 32.41
N ARG A 139 11.65 -15.68 33.01
CA ARG A 139 11.52 -15.94 34.45
C ARG A 139 12.61 -15.25 35.28
N HIS A 140 13.75 -14.94 34.66
CA HIS A 140 14.90 -14.29 35.30
C HIS A 140 15.51 -13.20 34.37
N PRO A 141 14.93 -11.98 34.34
CA PRO A 141 15.38 -10.91 33.44
C PRO A 141 16.78 -10.38 33.77
N GLY A 142 17.29 -10.62 34.98
CA GLY A 142 18.65 -10.29 35.39
C GLY A 142 19.73 -11.28 34.94
N GLY A 143 19.36 -12.35 34.22
CA GLY A 143 20.24 -13.47 33.90
C GLY A 143 19.85 -14.74 34.65
N LEU A 144 20.33 -15.88 34.15
CA LEU A 144 20.11 -17.17 34.81
C LEU A 144 20.61 -17.09 36.27
N PRO A 145 19.81 -17.53 37.25
CA PRO A 145 20.21 -17.51 38.65
C PRO A 145 21.50 -18.33 38.81
N PRO A 146 22.40 -17.93 39.73
CA PRO A 146 23.50 -18.81 40.10
C PRO A 146 22.88 -20.13 40.58
N LEU A 147 23.32 -21.25 40.00
CA LEU A 147 22.89 -22.58 40.41
C LEU A 147 23.41 -22.83 41.84
N THR A 148 22.62 -22.41 42.82
CA THR A 148 22.81 -22.64 44.25
C THR A 148 21.89 -23.77 44.68
N TYR A 149 22.53 -24.80 45.24
CA TYR A 149 22.01 -26.05 45.80
C TYR A 149 21.58 -27.13 44.80
#